data_AF-A0AAU1D826-F1
#
_entry.id   AF-A0AAU1D826-F1
#
_cell.length_a   1.000
_cell.length_b   1.000
_cell.length_c   1.000
_cell.angle_alpha   90.00
_cell.angle_beta   90.00
_cell.angle_gamma   90.00
#
_symmetry.space_group_name_H-M   'P 1'
#
loop_
_entity.id
_entity.type
_entity.pdbx_description
1 polymer ?
#
loop_
_entity_poly.entity_id
_entity_poly.type
_entity_poly.pdbx_seq_one_letter_code
_entity_poly.pdbx_strand_id
1 'polypeptide(L)' 'MNFSVCQRCSLFAAVTAECVETAGQAERLRRIGCDTGQGWLYSRAVTPEGIDGMIGISPLAV' A
#
# COMPACT_ATOMS: atom_id res chain seq x y z
N MET A 1 -10.96 16.82 4.03
CA MET A 1 -9.85 15.99 4.56
C MET A 1 -9.45 15.06 3.44
N ASN A 2 -8.51 15.56 2.66
CA ASN A 2 -8.36 15.22 1.26
C ASN A 2 -7.34 14.08 1.15
N PHE A 3 -7.72 13.02 0.46
CA PHE A 3 -6.84 11.95 -0.01
C PHE A 3 -5.50 12.55 -0.43
N SER A 4 -4.45 12.31 0.36
CA SER A 4 -3.09 12.66 -0.06
C SER A 4 -2.60 11.54 -0.98
N VAL A 5 -3.15 11.48 -2.19
CA VAL A 5 -2.71 10.56 -3.24
C VAL A 5 -2.54 11.33 -4.55
N CYS A 6 -1.33 11.19 -5.09
CA CYS A 6 -0.83 11.81 -6.31
C CYS A 6 -1.71 11.49 -7.53
N GLN A 7 -2.29 12.54 -8.13
CA GLN A 7 -2.74 12.52 -9.52
C GLN A 7 -1.53 12.19 -10.42
N ARG A 8 -1.48 10.95 -10.91
CA ARG A 8 -0.75 10.47 -12.10
C ARG A 8 0.36 11.41 -12.62
N CYS A 9 1.61 11.19 -12.19
CA CYS A 9 2.78 11.64 -12.94
C CYS A 9 3.01 10.68 -14.12
N SER A 10 3.18 11.21 -15.32
CA SER A 10 3.28 10.48 -16.59
C SER A 10 4.65 9.82 -16.86
N LEU A 11 5.59 9.92 -15.91
CA LEU A 11 6.80 9.12 -15.93
C LEU A 11 6.55 7.79 -15.23
N PHE A 12 7.22 6.73 -15.67
CA PHE A 12 7.14 5.33 -15.24
C PHE A 12 7.50 5.06 -13.75
N ALA A 13 7.21 5.99 -12.84
CA ALA A 13 7.40 5.83 -11.41
C ALA A 13 6.19 5.15 -10.79
N ALA A 14 6.44 4.12 -9.97
CA ALA A 14 5.41 3.54 -9.12
C ALA A 14 4.89 4.62 -8.14
N VAL A 15 3.58 4.81 -8.08
CA VAL A 15 2.92 5.77 -7.20
C VAL A 15 2.18 5.00 -6.11
N THR A 16 2.53 5.28 -4.85
CA THR A 16 1.85 4.73 -3.67
C THR A 16 0.81 5.70 -3.14
N ALA A 17 -0.40 5.19 -2.93
CA ALA A 17 -1.48 5.91 -2.28
C ALA A 17 -1.37 5.85 -0.75
N GLU A 18 -1.18 6.99 -0.07
CA GLU A 18 -1.11 7.05 1.40
C GLU A 18 -2.48 7.29 2.05
N CYS A 19 -2.58 6.95 3.34
CA CYS A 19 -3.77 7.11 4.18
C CYS A 19 -5.01 6.33 3.67
N VAL A 20 -4.80 5.09 3.21
CA VAL A 20 -5.90 4.18 2.86
C VAL A 20 -6.47 3.50 4.10
N GLU A 21 -7.69 3.85 4.47
CA GLU A 21 -8.33 3.43 5.73
C GLU A 21 -9.55 2.53 5.51
N THR A 22 -10.18 2.58 4.34
CA THR A 22 -11.41 1.80 4.05
C THR A 22 -11.35 1.08 2.71
N ALA A 23 -12.08 -0.05 2.62
CA ALA A 23 -12.16 -0.85 1.39
C ALA A 23 -12.64 -0.04 0.18
N GLY A 24 -13.62 0.84 0.36
CA GLY A 24 -14.12 1.70 -0.72
C GLY A 24 -13.08 2.67 -1.27
N GLN A 25 -12.13 3.12 -0.44
CA GLN A 25 -10.99 3.93 -0.90
C GLN A 25 -10.03 3.08 -1.75
N ALA A 26 -9.70 1.87 -1.29
CA ALA A 26 -8.84 0.95 -2.02
C ALA A 26 -9.42 0.54 -3.38
N GLU A 27 -10.73 0.28 -3.44
CA GLU A 27 -11.42 -0.01 -4.71
C GLU A 27 -11.37 1.17 -5.68
N ARG A 28 -11.54 2.39 -5.17
CA ARG A 28 -11.44 3.60 -5.99
C ARG A 28 -10.03 3.78 -6.56
N LEU A 29 -9.00 3.54 -5.75
CA LEU A 29 -7.59 3.63 -6.16
C LEU A 29 -7.25 2.61 -7.26
N ARG A 30 -7.72 1.37 -7.12
CA ARG A 30 -7.57 0.33 -8.16
C ARG A 30 -8.23 0.75 -9.48
N ARG A 31 -9.44 1.33 -9.43
CA ARG A 31 -10.15 1.79 -10.64
C ARG A 31 -9.41 2.90 -11.39
N ILE A 32 -8.63 3.74 -10.70
CA ILE A 32 -7.86 4.82 -11.34
C ILE A 32 -6.44 4.39 -11.72
N GLY A 33 -6.10 3.10 -11.58
CA GLY A 33 -4.80 2.54 -11.93
C GLY A 33 -3.69 2.92 -10.95
N CYS A 34 -4.01 2.98 -9.66
CA CYS A 34 -3.03 3.02 -8.57
C CYS A 34 -3.00 1.64 -7.93
N ASP A 35 -1.87 0.96 -8.10
CA ASP A 35 -1.73 -0.47 -7.75
C ASP A 35 -1.12 -0.67 -6.35
N THR A 36 -0.46 0.35 -5.80
CA THR A 36 0.14 0.32 -4.46
C THR A 36 -0.54 1.32 -3.53
N GLY A 37 -0.76 0.91 -2.27
CA GLY A 37 -1.33 1.77 -1.25
C GLY A 37 -0.86 1.41 0.15
N GLN A 38 -0.80 2.40 1.01
CA GLN A 38 -0.41 2.32 2.41
C GLN A 38 -1.47 2.99 3.28
N GLY A 39 -1.77 2.36 4.40
CA GLY A 39 -2.69 2.88 5.39
C GLY A 39 -3.25 1.80 6.29
N TRP A 40 -4.05 2.22 7.26
CA TRP A 40 -4.54 1.38 8.34
C TRP A 40 -5.49 0.28 7.88
N LEU A 41 -6.05 0.39 6.67
CA LEU A 41 -6.78 -0.70 6.03
C LEU A 41 -5.90 -1.94 5.84
N TYR A 42 -4.63 -1.74 5.49
CA TYR A 42 -3.70 -2.82 5.19
C TYR A 42 -2.94 -3.26 6.42
N SER A 43 -2.28 -2.32 7.11
CA SER A 43 -1.55 -2.57 8.34
C SER A 43 -1.27 -1.27 9.07
N ARG A 44 -1.09 -1.37 10.39
CA ARG A 44 -0.38 -0.34 11.16
C ARG A 44 1.13 -0.48 10.93
N ALA A 45 1.88 0.55 11.32
CA ALA A 45 3.33 0.43 11.41
C ALA A 45 3.70 -0.70 12.39
N VAL A 46 4.56 -1.60 11.95
CA VAL A 46 5.07 -2.73 12.74
C VAL A 46 6.51 -2.49 13.13
N THR A 47 6.96 -3.17 14.18
CA THR A 47 8.40 -3.23 14.50
C THR A 47 9.11 -4.14 13.48
N PRO A 48 10.44 -4.05 13.36
CA PRO A 48 11.20 -4.92 12.46
C PRO A 48 10.91 -6.41 12.65
N GLU A 49 10.73 -6.85 13.89
CA GLU A 49 10.44 -8.25 14.24
C GLU A 49 9.05 -8.70 13.76
N GLY A 50 8.13 -7.76 13.56
CA GLY A 50 6.79 -8.03 13.05
C GLY A 50 6.73 -8.23 11.53
N ILE A 51 7.80 -7.88 10.80
CA ILE A 51 7.82 -7.94 9.32
C ILE A 51 7.74 -9.38 8.83
N ASP A 52 8.44 -10.31 9.48
CA ASP A 52 8.44 -11.73 9.09
C ASP A 52 7.05 -12.37 9.16
N GLY A 53 6.19 -11.91 10.07
CA GLY A 53 4.79 -12.35 10.15
C GLY A 53 3.89 -11.74 9.07
N MET A 54 4.33 -10.68 8.41
CA MET A 54 3.58 -10.00 7.34
C MET A 54 3.98 -10.49 5.95
N ILE A 55 5.26 -10.78 5.74
CA ILE A 55 5.77 -11.27 4.47
C ILE A 55 5.70 -12.80 4.53
N GLY A 56 5.00 -13.44 3.58
CA GLY A 56 4.88 -14.89 3.49
C GLY A 56 6.20 -15.58 3.08
N ILE A 57 7.27 -15.35 3.84
CA ILE A 57 8.59 -15.91 3.61
C ILE A 57 8.56 -17.35 4.10
N SER A 58 8.39 -18.29 3.18
CA SER A 58 9.05 -19.59 3.37
C SER A 58 10.54 -19.29 3.35
N PRO A 59 11.32 -19.66 4.39
CA PRO A 59 12.76 -19.41 4.39
C PRO A 59 13.34 -19.94 3.08
N LEU A 60 14.10 -19.10 2.36
CA LEU A 60 14.92 -19.57 1.25
C LEU A 60 15.89 -20.58 1.86
N ALA A 61 15.62 -21.87 1.67
CA ALA A 61 16.55 -22.93 2.00
C ALA A 61 17.77 -22.74 1.09
N VAL A 62 18.80 -22.10 1.64
CA VAL A 62 20.14 -22.01 1.06
C VAL A 62 20.97 -23.20 1.49
#